data_AF-A0A7V6YRN8-F1
#
_entry.id   AF-A0A7V6YRN8-F1
#
_cell.length_a   1.000
_cell.length_b   1.000
_cell.length_c   1.000
_cell.angle_alpha   90.00
_cell.angle_beta   90.00
_cell.angle_gamma   90.00
#
_symmetry.space_group_name_H-M   'P 1'
#
loop_
_entity.id
_entity.type
_entity.pdbx_description
1 polymer ?
#
loop_
_entity_poly.entity_id
_entity_poly.type
_entity_poly.pdbx_seq_one_letter_code
_entity_poly.pdbx_strand_id
1 'polypeptide(L)'
;MKVETREIIKTVYIADDGTEFDNEDNCICHEMELGQESLEKRVETELGIKTKADFPSMLNLRHKHEYKLFLIKNEQDLDLFVKTYEYWFTRLETYWEVNKETFVYPEVLCILDFPTGGDEHRLYRMSHLCNQFNAFVSEISIKAEDILKEV
;
A
#
# COMPACT_ATOMS: atom_id res chain seq x y z
N MET A 1 -37.62 -39.86 -40.99
CA MET A 1 -37.01 -39.01 -39.95
C MET A 1 -35.79 -38.34 -40.57
N LYS A 2 -35.68 -37.01 -40.59
CA LYS A 2 -34.44 -36.34 -41.01
C LYS A 2 -33.54 -36.20 -39.78
N VAL A 3 -32.26 -36.51 -39.93
CA VAL A 3 -31.22 -36.26 -38.93
C VAL A 3 -30.39 -35.10 -39.47
N GLU A 4 -30.36 -33.98 -38.75
CA GLU A 4 -29.43 -32.89 -39.01
C GLU A 4 -28.29 -32.97 -37.99
N THR A 5 -27.06 -33.12 -38.48
CA THR A 5 -25.86 -32.93 -37.67
C THR A 5 -25.50 -31.45 -37.70
N ARG A 6 -25.30 -30.84 -36.54
CA ARG A 6 -24.81 -29.46 -36.40
C ARG A 6 -23.53 -29.46 -35.59
N GLU A 7 -22.52 -28.80 -36.10
CA GLU A 7 -21.24 -28.60 -35.43
C GLU A 7 -21.31 -27.31 -34.61
N ILE A 8 -20.99 -27.40 -33.31
CA ILE A 8 -21.01 -26.25 -32.40
C ILE A 8 -19.56 -25.91 -32.07
N ILE A 9 -19.04 -24.86 -32.68
CA ILE A 9 -17.75 -24.28 -32.31
C ILE A 9 -17.97 -23.42 -31.06
N LYS A 10 -17.21 -23.69 -30.01
CA LYS A 10 -17.12 -22.83 -28.82
C LYS A 10 -15.67 -22.39 -28.63
N THR A 11 -15.49 -21.11 -28.33
CA THR A 11 -14.23 -20.61 -27.76
C THR A 11 -14.21 -21.00 -26.29
N VAL A 12 -13.05 -21.45 -25.80
CA VAL A 12 -12.77 -21.69 -24.39
C VAL A 12 -11.48 -20.95 -24.08
N TYR A 13 -11.48 -20.22 -22.97
CA TYR A 13 -10.34 -19.49 -22.44
C TYR A 13 -9.70 -20.35 -21.35
N ILE A 14 -8.37 -20.42 -21.30
CA ILE A 14 -7.66 -21.32 -20.39
C ILE A 14 -6.64 -20.50 -19.60
N ALA A 15 -6.73 -20.56 -18.29
CA ALA A 15 -5.80 -19.95 -17.34
C ALA A 15 -4.44 -20.67 -17.32
N ASP A 16 -3.41 -20.01 -16.78
CA ASP A 16 -2.06 -20.55 -16.60
C ASP A 16 -2.03 -21.76 -15.63
N ASP A 17 -3.03 -21.88 -14.75
CA ASP A 17 -3.24 -23.07 -13.90
C ASP A 17 -3.99 -24.23 -14.60
N GLY A 18 -4.46 -24.02 -15.82
CA GLY A 18 -5.24 -24.97 -16.62
C GLY A 18 -6.75 -24.90 -16.46
N THR A 19 -7.29 -23.93 -15.70
CA THR A 19 -8.75 -23.77 -15.53
C THR A 19 -9.41 -23.24 -16.80
N GLU A 20 -10.48 -23.90 -17.25
CA GLU A 20 -11.25 -23.55 -18.45
C GLU A 20 -12.44 -22.61 -18.14
N PHE A 21 -12.60 -21.57 -18.95
CA PHE A 21 -13.66 -20.57 -18.86
C PHE A 21 -14.38 -20.38 -20.21
N ASP A 22 -15.68 -20.11 -20.16
CA ASP A 22 -16.50 -19.77 -21.34
C ASP A 22 -16.53 -18.27 -21.66
N ASN A 23 -15.89 -17.45 -20.82
CA ASN A 23 -15.76 -16.00 -20.98
C ASN A 23 -14.32 -15.54 -20.70
N GLU A 24 -13.83 -14.60 -21.50
CA GLU A 24 -12.49 -13.99 -21.40
C GLU A 24 -12.33 -13.23 -20.08
N ASP A 25 -13.32 -12.41 -19.71
CA ASP A 25 -13.27 -11.60 -18.49
C ASP A 25 -13.15 -12.47 -17.23
N ASN A 26 -13.83 -13.63 -17.22
CA ASN A 26 -13.76 -14.57 -16.09
C ASN A 26 -12.35 -15.17 -15.96
N CYS A 27 -11.72 -15.51 -17.09
CA CYS A 27 -10.35 -16.01 -17.13
C CYS A 27 -9.35 -14.94 -16.65
N ILE A 28 -9.52 -13.69 -17.08
CA ILE A 28 -8.69 -12.55 -16.65
C ILE A 28 -8.86 -12.28 -15.15
N CYS A 29 -10.09 -12.31 -14.62
CA CYS A 29 -10.32 -12.15 -13.19
C CYS A 29 -9.64 -13.26 -12.37
N HIS A 30 -9.72 -14.52 -12.80
CA HIS A 30 -9.05 -15.65 -12.15
C HIS A 30 -7.52 -15.49 -12.12
N GLU A 31 -6.91 -15.08 -13.24
CA GLU A 31 -5.47 -14.76 -13.29
C GLU A 31 -5.07 -13.63 -12.34
N MET A 32 -5.90 -12.58 -12.23
CA MET A 32 -5.65 -11.50 -11.28
C MET A 32 -5.77 -11.97 -9.82
N GLU A 33 -6.74 -12.84 -9.50
CA GLU A 33 -6.90 -13.43 -8.17
C GLU A 33 -5.72 -14.34 -7.80
N LEU A 34 -5.28 -15.23 -8.71
CA LEU A 34 -4.07 -16.06 -8.52
C LEU A 34 -2.80 -15.21 -8.33
N GLY A 35 -2.63 -14.18 -9.15
CA GLY A 35 -1.53 -13.23 -9.06
C GLY A 35 -1.51 -12.49 -7.72
N GLN A 36 -2.68 -12.10 -7.21
CA GLN A 36 -2.82 -11.47 -5.90
C GLN A 36 -2.54 -12.45 -4.76
N GLU A 37 -3.07 -13.68 -4.80
CA GLU A 37 -2.87 -14.68 -3.75
C GLU A 37 -1.37 -15.08 -3.63
N SER A 38 -0.66 -15.13 -4.76
CA SER A 38 0.79 -15.29 -4.83
C SER A 38 1.55 -14.11 -4.20
N LEU A 39 1.09 -12.89 -4.45
CA LEU A 39 1.68 -11.66 -3.90
C LEU A 39 1.46 -11.55 -2.38
N GLU A 40 0.26 -11.90 -1.89
CA GLU A 40 -0.06 -11.96 -0.46
C GLU A 40 0.83 -12.99 0.28
N LYS A 41 1.03 -14.19 -0.29
CA LYS A 41 1.96 -15.21 0.26
C LYS A 41 3.42 -14.73 0.31
N ARG A 42 3.86 -13.94 -0.67
CA ARG A 42 5.19 -13.31 -0.64
C ARG A 42 5.30 -12.21 0.41
N VAL A 43 4.28 -11.37 0.55
CA VAL A 43 4.19 -10.34 1.61
C VAL A 43 4.17 -10.97 3.01
N GLU A 44 3.49 -12.11 3.21
CA GLU A 44 3.60 -12.89 4.44
C GLU A 44 5.04 -13.33 4.71
N THR A 45 5.72 -13.86 3.69
CA THR A 45 7.05 -14.47 3.84
C THR A 45 8.16 -13.44 4.01
N GLU A 46 8.12 -12.35 3.24
CA GLU A 46 9.18 -11.34 3.14
C GLU A 46 8.98 -10.20 4.16
N LEU A 47 7.73 -9.83 4.47
CA LEU A 47 7.37 -8.72 5.37
C LEU A 47 6.70 -9.18 6.69
N GLY A 48 6.31 -10.44 6.82
CA GLY A 48 5.75 -11.01 8.05
C GLY A 48 4.24 -10.79 8.24
N ILE A 49 3.52 -10.34 7.20
CA ILE A 49 2.11 -9.94 7.28
C ILE A 49 1.21 -11.09 6.82
N LYS A 50 0.64 -11.87 7.76
CA LYS A 50 0.01 -13.18 7.47
C LYS A 50 -1.46 -13.12 7.06
N THR A 51 -2.22 -12.18 7.61
CA THR A 51 -3.66 -12.06 7.39
C THR A 51 -4.10 -10.60 7.37
N LYS A 52 -5.32 -10.34 6.89
CA LYS A 52 -5.98 -9.02 7.00
C LYS A 52 -6.14 -8.52 8.46
N ALA A 53 -5.90 -9.37 9.46
CA ALA A 53 -5.93 -9.06 10.89
C ALA A 53 -4.54 -8.91 11.54
N ASP A 54 -3.44 -9.25 10.84
CA ASP A 54 -2.08 -8.89 11.24
C ASP A 54 -1.73 -7.44 10.85
N PHE A 55 -2.56 -6.83 9.99
CA PHE A 55 -2.69 -5.37 9.95
C PHE A 55 -3.37 -4.91 11.25
N PRO A 56 -2.83 -3.89 11.97
CA PRO A 56 -3.46 -3.38 13.18
C PRO A 56 -4.90 -2.91 12.94
N SER A 57 -5.74 -3.04 13.98
CA SER A 57 -7.18 -2.93 13.87
C SER A 57 -7.69 -1.50 13.91
N MET A 58 -8.39 -1.11 12.83
CA MET A 58 -8.85 0.25 12.51
C MET A 58 -9.18 1.13 13.71
N LEU A 59 -8.59 2.31 13.61
CA LEU A 59 -8.58 3.33 14.62
C LEU A 59 -8.98 4.62 13.89
N ASN A 60 -9.91 5.41 14.42
CA ASN A 60 -11.25 5.57 13.82
C ASN A 60 -12.04 6.68 14.61
N LEU A 61 -11.29 7.58 15.27
CA LEU A 61 -11.65 8.74 16.13
C LEU A 61 -12.82 8.68 17.13
N ARG A 62 -13.35 7.49 17.47
CA ARG A 62 -14.24 7.28 18.63
C ARG A 62 -13.98 6.02 19.48
N HIS A 63 -12.89 5.23 19.46
CA HIS A 63 -11.73 5.02 18.57
C HIS A 63 -10.64 6.12 18.41
N LYS A 64 -9.57 5.83 17.63
CA LYS A 64 -8.17 6.00 18.13
C LYS A 64 -7.06 6.46 17.12
N HIS A 65 -7.36 6.63 15.82
CA HIS A 65 -6.48 6.93 14.64
C HIS A 65 -5.40 5.89 14.21
N GLU A 66 -5.38 5.45 12.93
CA GLU A 66 -4.42 4.45 12.38
C GLU A 66 -3.13 5.11 11.88
N TYR A 67 -1.98 4.61 12.36
CA TYR A 67 -0.68 4.84 11.74
C TYR A 67 0.04 3.49 11.56
N LYS A 68 0.55 3.21 10.36
CA LYS A 68 1.25 1.96 10.03
C LYS A 68 2.68 2.27 9.60
N LEU A 69 3.64 1.63 10.24
CA LEU A 69 5.08 1.87 10.06
C LEU A 69 5.73 0.71 9.31
N PHE A 70 6.48 1.01 8.26
CA PHE A 70 7.15 0.04 7.38
C PHE A 70 8.63 0.36 7.30
N LEU A 71 9.49 -0.56 7.75
CA LEU A 71 10.93 -0.41 7.62
C LEU A 71 11.37 -0.83 6.22
N ILE A 72 11.73 0.15 5.39
CA ILE A 72 12.24 -0.04 4.04
C ILE A 72 13.77 -0.04 4.12
N LYS A 73 14.39 -1.23 3.99
CA LYS A 73 15.84 -1.40 4.18
C LYS A 73 16.64 -1.16 2.91
N ASN A 74 16.01 -1.27 1.74
CA ASN A 74 16.62 -1.19 0.42
C ASN A 74 15.55 -0.90 -0.66
N GLU A 75 15.96 -0.74 -1.91
CA GLU A 75 15.06 -0.41 -3.03
C GLU A 75 14.05 -1.52 -3.39
N GLN A 76 14.40 -2.79 -3.20
CA GLN A 76 13.50 -3.92 -3.45
C GLN A 76 12.34 -3.93 -2.45
N ASP A 77 12.62 -3.59 -1.18
CA ASP A 77 11.58 -3.39 -0.15
C ASP A 77 10.63 -2.24 -0.56
N LEU A 78 11.16 -1.17 -1.18
CA LEU A 78 10.37 -0.02 -1.63
C LEU A 78 9.49 -0.38 -2.84
N ASP A 79 10.03 -1.11 -3.81
CA ASP A 79 9.27 -1.60 -4.97
C ASP A 79 8.14 -2.54 -4.55
N LEU A 80 8.41 -3.47 -3.62
CA LEU A 80 7.39 -4.36 -3.07
C LEU A 80 6.32 -3.56 -2.31
N PHE A 81 6.72 -2.56 -1.53
CA PHE A 81 5.81 -1.67 -0.82
C PHE A 81 4.89 -0.91 -1.79
N VAL A 82 5.44 -0.16 -2.75
CA VAL A 82 4.64 0.61 -3.73
C VAL A 82 3.69 -0.31 -4.47
N LYS A 83 4.18 -1.40 -5.07
CA LYS A 83 3.36 -2.34 -5.84
C LYS A 83 2.21 -2.96 -5.03
N THR A 84 2.47 -3.32 -3.76
CA THR A 84 1.44 -3.92 -2.89
C THR A 84 0.38 -2.89 -2.50
N TYR A 85 0.81 -1.66 -2.20
CA TYR A 85 -0.08 -0.64 -1.65
C TYR A 85 -0.85 0.14 -2.73
N GLU A 86 -0.38 0.20 -3.97
CA GLU A 86 -1.10 0.87 -5.09
C GLU A 86 -2.46 0.27 -5.41
N TYR A 87 -2.64 -1.02 -5.14
CA TYR A 87 -3.93 -1.70 -5.31
C TYR A 87 -4.99 -1.21 -4.31
N TRP A 88 -4.58 -0.70 -3.14
CA TRP A 88 -5.49 -0.17 -2.11
C TRP A 88 -5.51 1.36 -2.07
N PHE A 89 -4.43 2.01 -2.49
CA PHE A 89 -4.24 3.46 -2.41
C PHE A 89 -3.72 3.96 -3.76
N THR A 90 -4.60 4.58 -4.54
CA THR A 90 -4.30 4.90 -5.94
C THR A 90 -3.11 5.85 -6.07
N ARG A 91 -2.18 5.52 -6.99
CA ARG A 91 -1.03 6.35 -7.40
C ARG A 91 -0.02 6.64 -6.29
N LEU A 92 0.26 5.67 -5.42
CA LEU A 92 1.31 5.83 -4.41
C LEU A 92 2.68 6.14 -5.01
N GLU A 93 3.01 5.64 -6.21
CA GLU A 93 4.23 6.02 -6.96
C GLU A 93 4.40 7.54 -7.14
N THR A 94 3.30 8.31 -7.13
CA THR A 94 3.33 9.76 -7.34
C THR A 94 3.62 10.56 -6.06
N TYR A 95 3.65 9.91 -4.89
CA TYR A 95 4.01 10.55 -3.63
C TYR A 95 5.52 10.79 -3.57
N TRP A 96 5.90 12.01 -3.20
CA TRP A 96 7.30 12.38 -3.00
C TRP A 96 8.03 11.45 -2.01
N GLU A 97 7.29 10.94 -1.03
CA GLU A 97 7.74 10.03 0.01
C GLU A 97 8.28 8.70 -0.54
N VAL A 98 7.87 8.23 -1.72
CA VAL A 98 8.42 7.02 -2.36
C VAL A 98 9.32 7.31 -3.57
N ASN A 99 9.60 8.59 -3.88
CA ASN A 99 10.51 8.92 -4.97
C ASN A 99 11.92 8.33 -4.70
N LYS A 100 12.28 7.30 -5.47
CA LYS A 100 13.55 6.57 -5.41
C LYS A 100 14.77 7.46 -5.53
N GLU A 101 14.73 8.52 -6.36
CA GLU A 101 15.86 9.43 -6.57
C GLU A 101 16.26 10.19 -5.30
N THR A 102 15.32 10.37 -4.38
CA THR A 102 15.52 11.10 -3.12
C THR A 102 15.34 10.21 -1.89
N PHE A 103 15.10 8.91 -2.08
CA PHE A 103 14.91 7.96 -0.98
C PHE A 103 16.27 7.55 -0.40
N VAL A 104 16.40 7.61 0.92
CA VAL A 104 17.64 7.25 1.64
C VAL A 104 17.35 6.03 2.50
N TYR A 105 18.05 4.93 2.24
CA TYR A 105 17.86 3.68 2.98
C TYR A 105 18.83 3.56 4.17
N PRO A 106 18.43 2.92 5.29
CA PRO A 106 17.07 2.49 5.61
C PRO A 106 16.18 3.67 6.07
N GLU A 107 14.89 3.62 5.75
CA GLU A 107 13.89 4.61 6.18
C GLU A 107 12.65 3.89 6.75
N VAL A 108 11.89 4.59 7.59
CA VAL A 108 10.57 4.12 8.00
C VAL A 108 9.50 4.95 7.29
N LEU A 109 8.69 4.29 6.48
CA LEU A 109 7.48 4.87 5.91
C LEU A 109 6.32 4.77 6.89
N CYS A 110 5.53 5.82 7.00
CA CYS A 110 4.36 5.94 7.86
C CYS A 110 3.14 6.26 7.01
N ILE A 111 2.17 5.35 6.94
CA ILE A 111 0.84 5.65 6.39
C ILE A 111 -0.07 6.08 7.54
N LEU A 112 -0.68 7.25 7.39
CA LEU A 112 -1.74 7.80 8.22
C LEU A 112 -3.06 7.74 7.46
N ASP A 113 -4.07 7.11 8.06
CA ASP A 113 -5.39 6.92 7.47
C ASP A 113 -6.45 7.78 8.20
N PHE A 114 -7.26 8.54 7.44
CA PHE A 114 -8.24 9.48 7.98
C PHE A 114 -9.67 8.92 7.86
N PRO A 115 -10.28 8.44 8.96
CA PRO A 115 -11.54 7.66 8.96
C PRO A 115 -12.80 8.43 8.54
N THR A 116 -12.68 9.69 8.12
CA THR A 116 -13.77 10.56 7.66
C THR A 116 -13.45 11.31 6.37
N GLY A 117 -12.26 11.13 5.79
CA GLY A 117 -11.93 11.62 4.45
C GLY A 117 -12.08 10.48 3.45
N GLY A 118 -12.89 10.68 2.40
CA GLY A 118 -13.11 9.65 1.38
C GLY A 118 -11.80 9.38 0.63
N ASP A 119 -11.19 8.23 0.91
CA ASP A 119 -9.91 7.77 0.36
C ASP A 119 -8.71 8.72 0.63
N GLU A 120 -8.80 9.56 1.67
CA GLU A 120 -7.71 10.46 2.08
C GLU A 120 -6.71 9.76 3.00
N HIS A 121 -5.76 9.07 2.39
CA HIS A 121 -4.61 8.48 3.08
C HIS A 121 -3.37 9.36 2.85
N ARG A 122 -2.47 9.43 3.83
CA ARG A 122 -1.23 10.21 3.71
C ARG A 122 -0.02 9.37 4.04
N LEU A 123 0.95 9.36 3.13
CA LEU A 123 2.25 8.75 3.35
C LEU A 123 3.24 9.80 3.89
N TYR A 124 4.13 9.38 4.78
CA TYR A 124 5.20 10.20 5.35
C TYR A 124 6.48 9.38 5.48
N ARG A 125 7.64 10.01 5.29
CA ARG A 125 8.93 9.48 5.78
C ARG A 125 9.10 9.88 7.25
N MET A 126 9.47 8.96 8.13
CA MET A 126 9.65 9.26 9.56
C MET A 126 10.79 10.25 9.79
N SER A 127 11.89 10.18 9.02
CA SER A 127 12.96 11.19 9.08
C SER A 127 12.44 12.61 8.82
N HIS A 128 11.52 12.78 7.85
CA HIS A 128 10.92 14.06 7.52
C HIS A 128 10.06 14.59 8.69
N LEU A 129 9.19 13.74 9.27
CA LEU A 129 8.38 14.11 10.43
C LEU A 129 9.24 14.49 11.64
N CYS A 130 10.30 13.72 11.94
CA CYS A 130 11.24 14.04 13.01
C CYS A 130 11.97 15.37 12.76
N ASN A 131 12.39 15.65 11.53
CA ASN A 131 13.03 16.91 11.17
C ASN A 131 12.09 18.11 11.32
N GLN A 132 10.82 17.99 10.90
CA GLN A 132 9.80 19.03 11.12
C GLN A 132 9.54 19.27 12.62
N PHE A 133 9.41 18.20 13.41
CA PHE A 133 9.22 18.32 14.86
C PHE A 133 10.41 19.01 15.54
N ASN A 134 11.64 18.63 15.21
CA ASN A 134 12.85 19.24 15.76
C ASN A 134 12.98 20.72 15.38
N ALA A 135 12.63 21.09 14.14
CA ALA A 135 12.58 22.49 13.71
C ALA A 135 11.54 23.30 14.51
N PHE A 136 10.33 22.75 14.69
CA PHE A 136 9.26 23.38 15.46
C PHE A 136 9.62 23.58 16.94
N VAL A 137 10.22 22.57 17.58
CA VAL A 137 10.72 22.68 18.96
C VAL A 137 11.81 23.75 19.06
N SER A 138 12.72 23.81 18.08
CA SER A 138 13.79 24.82 18.05
C SER A 138 13.23 26.25 17.94
N GLU A 139 12.21 26.46 17.10
CA GLU A 139 11.53 27.75 16.95
C GLU A 139 10.86 28.20 18.25
N ILE A 140 10.19 27.28 18.96
CA ILE A 140 9.60 27.55 20.29
C ILE A 140 10.70 27.92 21.30
N SER A 141 11.82 27.18 21.32
CA SER A 141 12.92 27.44 22.27
C SER A 141 13.52 28.83 22.08
N ILE A 142 13.77 29.25 20.82
CA ILE A 142 14.27 30.59 20.50
C ILE A 142 13.28 31.67 20.99
N LYS A 143 11.99 31.53 20.66
CA LYS A 143 10.95 32.47 21.10
C LYS A 143 10.81 32.55 22.62
N ALA A 144 10.96 31.43 23.32
CA ALA A 144 10.92 31.40 24.78
C ALA A 144 12.15 32.08 25.41
N GLU A 145 13.34 31.87 24.86
CA GLU A 145 14.54 32.58 25.30
C GLU A 145 14.45 34.10 25.09
N ASP A 146 13.90 34.55 23.95
CA ASP A 146 13.81 35.97 23.65
C ASP A 146 12.82 36.67 24.58
N ILE A 147 11.68 36.05 24.89
CA ILE A 147 10.74 36.52 25.94
C ILE A 147 11.44 36.60 27.30
N LEU A 148 12.31 35.63 27.64
CA LEU A 148 13.05 35.64 28.92
C LEU A 148 14.21 36.65 28.97
N LYS A 149 14.66 37.18 27.82
CA LYS A 149 15.67 38.25 27.72
C LYS A 149 15.04 39.66 27.79
N GLU A 150 13.72 39.77 27.62
CA GLU A 150 12.95 41.03 27.71
C GLU A 150 12.39 41.31 29.13
N VAL A 151 12.72 40.47 30.13
CA VAL A 151 12.29 40.57 31.55
C VAL A 151 13.47 40.86 32.48
#